data_AF-A0A196SK92-F1
#
_entry.id   AF-A0A196SK92-F1
#
_cell.length_a   1.000
_cell.length_b   1.000
_cell.length_c   1.000
_cell.angle_alpha   90.00
_cell.angle_beta   90.00
_cell.angle_gamma   90.00
#
_symmetry.space_group_name_H-M   'P 1'
#
loop_
_entity.id
_entity.type
_entity.pdbx_description
1 polymer ?
#
loop_
_entity_poly.entity_id
_entity_poly.type
_entity_poly.pdbx_seq_one_letter_code
_entity_poly.pdbx_strand_id
1 'polypeptide(L)'
;MERLAEILKGDAIVEEEILLSSLVEIRFIDGVMHAVEGVWRRNEEVLVEMSKERVVEVNVMKRELLRVNRENLSGIEHNQVLDLNDDGERWEGDVLHNEPCGWGVLFNADGEKVYEGFRVGDVSVCYGIQYYSDIQKVEYEGMIFEGKRWGRGVQYGRDGNTMFDGEWMNGTRLEKSVMIRAEYPFFHNRVEELIVGDKCCNGEQWKEFNLCLFRSLKLFQVGDECFESVGDVKLIGLRELERVVIGCDSFCGRNCSLHLENCERLRELEIGDSSFVDHYGYISFDDFHRIFVSHAKRSFKWEYYCACPVLKLKNLPQLRTVVFSSCVFSGCYAAVFEDLPELVSIALGEDACAFKDSDSTELIMRNLPKLTELVMKGFCECSYTFCYPYRITLENIPKLNWIGIRKDAFRDSSVVNVRRRLLLHFLMIRRRSHP
;
A
#
# COMPACT_ATOMS: atom_id res chain seq x y z
N MET A 1 3.48 -22.52 -4.29
CA MET A 1 2.48 -21.92 -3.40
C MET A 1 2.36 -22.70 -2.10
N GLU A 2 2.10 -24.02 -2.12
CA GLU A 2 2.01 -24.84 -0.90
C GLU A 2 3.31 -24.86 -0.07
N ARG A 3 4.49 -24.92 -0.69
CA ARG A 3 5.79 -24.83 0.03
C ARG A 3 6.03 -23.50 0.74
N LEU A 4 5.69 -22.37 0.10
CA LEU A 4 5.83 -21.03 0.69
C LEU A 4 4.84 -20.85 1.85
N ALA A 5 3.62 -21.38 1.70
CA ALA A 5 2.61 -21.41 2.76
C ALA A 5 2.96 -22.38 3.90
N GLU A 6 3.64 -23.50 3.65
CA GLU A 6 4.14 -24.41 4.69
C GLU A 6 5.32 -23.82 5.48
N ILE A 7 6.21 -23.07 4.81
CA ILE A 7 7.30 -22.32 5.46
C ILE A 7 6.73 -21.21 6.36
N LEU A 8 5.72 -20.48 5.89
CA LEU A 8 5.03 -19.44 6.66
C LEU A 8 4.13 -19.98 7.80
N LYS A 9 3.69 -21.24 7.74
CA LYS A 9 2.81 -21.85 8.75
C LYS A 9 3.56 -22.46 9.94
N GLY A 10 4.86 -22.73 9.82
CA GLY A 10 5.64 -23.48 10.82
C GLY A 10 6.30 -22.63 11.91
N ASP A 11 6.61 -21.37 11.60
CA ASP A 11 7.29 -20.45 12.51
C ASP A 11 6.37 -19.25 12.74
N ALA A 12 6.07 -18.92 14.00
CA ALA A 12 5.25 -17.78 14.36
C ALA A 12 5.95 -16.46 13.95
N ILE A 13 5.81 -16.09 12.69
CA ILE A 13 6.27 -14.85 12.10
C ILE A 13 5.25 -13.78 12.52
N VAL A 14 5.62 -12.96 13.49
CA VAL A 14 4.92 -11.69 13.71
C VAL A 14 5.28 -10.81 12.52
N GLU A 15 4.43 -10.82 11.49
CA GLU A 15 4.62 -10.09 10.23
C GLU A 15 4.93 -8.60 10.48
N GLU A 16 4.50 -8.03 11.61
CA GLU A 16 4.77 -6.63 11.95
C GLU A 16 6.23 -6.30 12.28
N GLU A 17 6.96 -7.10 13.05
CA GLU A 17 8.31 -6.68 13.44
C GLU A 17 9.34 -7.03 12.35
N ILE A 18 9.15 -8.19 11.70
CA ILE A 18 10.06 -8.72 10.67
C ILE A 18 10.00 -7.89 9.37
N LEU A 19 8.81 -7.39 8.98
CA LEU A 19 8.70 -6.55 7.79
C LEU A 19 9.30 -5.14 7.97
N LEU A 20 9.55 -4.69 9.20
CA LEU A 20 10.22 -3.41 9.44
C LEU A 20 11.75 -3.53 9.34
N SER A 21 12.30 -4.66 9.79
CA SER A 21 13.74 -4.95 9.78
C SER A 21 14.25 -5.58 8.49
N SER A 22 13.35 -5.87 7.54
CA SER A 22 13.65 -6.55 6.28
C SER A 22 13.59 -5.62 5.07
N LEU A 23 14.33 -5.98 4.02
CA LEU A 23 14.02 -5.52 2.66
C LEU A 23 13.52 -6.75 1.89
N VAL A 24 12.24 -6.74 1.52
CA VAL A 24 11.59 -7.85 0.83
C VAL A 24 11.02 -7.41 -0.49
N GLU A 25 11.06 -8.32 -1.46
CA GLU A 25 10.27 -8.22 -2.67
C GLU A 25 8.79 -8.38 -2.33
N ILE A 26 7.98 -7.49 -2.90
CA ILE A 26 6.54 -7.56 -2.87
C ILE A 26 6.01 -7.90 -4.26
N ARG A 27 5.09 -8.85 -4.32
CA ARG A 27 4.35 -9.18 -5.54
C ARG A 27 2.85 -9.07 -5.31
N PHE A 28 2.13 -8.68 -6.35
CA PHE A 28 0.68 -8.71 -6.38
C PHE A 28 0.23 -10.04 -7.00
N ILE A 29 -0.43 -10.89 -6.20
CA ILE A 29 -0.98 -12.17 -6.64
C ILE A 29 -2.48 -12.09 -6.38
N ASP A 30 -3.29 -12.22 -7.44
CA ASP A 30 -4.76 -12.10 -7.38
C ASP A 30 -5.25 -10.80 -6.69
N GLY A 31 -4.48 -9.71 -6.82
CA GLY A 31 -4.78 -8.38 -6.24
C GLY A 31 -4.26 -8.20 -4.82
N VAL A 32 -3.71 -9.23 -4.18
CA VAL A 32 -3.20 -9.14 -2.81
C VAL A 32 -1.68 -9.01 -2.83
N MET A 33 -1.14 -8.13 -1.98
CA MET A 33 0.31 -7.99 -1.80
C MET A 33 0.86 -9.15 -0.97
N HIS A 34 1.93 -9.75 -1.47
CA HIS A 34 2.68 -10.80 -0.78
C HIS A 34 4.14 -10.41 -0.69
N ALA A 35 4.72 -10.48 0.51
CA ALA A 35 6.17 -10.52 0.68
C ALA A 35 6.65 -11.92 0.29
N VAL A 36 7.57 -12.03 -0.68
CA VAL A 36 7.92 -13.33 -1.28
C VAL A 36 9.36 -13.73 -1.01
N GLU A 37 10.31 -12.81 -1.21
CA GLU A 37 11.74 -13.12 -1.23
C GLU A 37 12.54 -11.96 -0.59
N GLY A 38 13.67 -12.25 0.02
CA GLY A 38 14.60 -11.22 0.51
C GLY A 38 15.43 -11.63 1.71
N VAL A 39 16.09 -10.64 2.31
CA VAL A 39 16.96 -10.79 3.47
C VAL A 39 16.44 -9.93 4.61
N TRP A 40 16.40 -10.49 5.82
CA TRP A 40 16.00 -9.77 7.01
C TRP A 40 16.88 -10.05 8.20
N ARG A 41 16.85 -9.10 9.13
CA ARG A 41 17.53 -9.21 10.40
C ARG A 41 16.57 -9.79 11.44
N ARG A 42 16.89 -10.98 11.95
CA ARG A 42 16.14 -11.63 13.04
C ARG A 42 16.50 -11.03 14.41
N ASN A 43 17.77 -10.68 14.59
CA ASN A 43 18.31 -9.92 15.72
C ASN A 43 19.61 -9.23 15.29
N GLU A 44 20.30 -8.53 16.19
CA GLU A 44 21.51 -7.76 15.85
C GLU A 44 22.60 -8.56 15.11
N GLU A 45 22.69 -9.87 15.33
CA GLU A 45 23.74 -10.73 14.79
C GLU A 45 23.26 -11.64 13.65
N VAL A 46 21.96 -11.96 13.61
CA VAL A 46 21.41 -13.02 12.76
C VAL A 46 20.67 -12.44 11.56
N LEU A 47 21.13 -12.85 10.37
CA LEU A 47 20.43 -12.61 9.11
C LEU A 47 19.76 -13.88 8.62
N VAL A 48 18.61 -13.69 7.99
CA VAL A 48 17.85 -14.75 7.33
C VAL A 48 17.59 -14.34 5.89
N GLU A 49 17.97 -15.20 4.95
CA GLU A 49 17.64 -15.12 3.54
C GLU A 49 16.52 -16.13 3.25
N MET A 50 15.48 -15.71 2.53
CA MET A 50 14.45 -16.60 1.98
C MET A 50 14.25 -16.34 0.51
N SER A 51 14.43 -17.39 -0.28
CA SER A 51 14.00 -17.45 -1.67
C SER A 51 12.91 -18.51 -1.83
N LYS A 52 12.44 -18.72 -3.06
CA LYS A 52 11.49 -19.80 -3.36
C LYS A 52 12.05 -21.20 -3.11
N GLU A 53 13.37 -21.33 -3.12
CA GLU A 53 14.06 -22.62 -3.12
C GLU A 53 14.74 -22.91 -1.79
N ARG A 54 15.18 -21.87 -1.07
CA ARG A 54 15.92 -22.05 0.18
C ARG A 54 15.61 -20.99 1.24
N VAL A 55 15.79 -21.41 2.49
CA VAL A 55 15.95 -20.52 3.65
C VAL A 55 17.36 -20.72 4.22
N VAL A 56 18.08 -19.62 4.41
CA VAL A 56 19.43 -19.62 5.00
C VAL A 56 19.43 -18.71 6.21
N GLU A 57 19.90 -19.21 7.37
CA GLU A 57 20.10 -18.39 8.56
C GLU A 57 21.59 -18.38 8.92
N VAL A 58 22.14 -17.19 9.18
CA VAL A 58 23.56 -17.01 9.50
C VAL A 58 23.74 -16.09 10.69
N ASN A 59 24.76 -16.33 11.52
CA ASN A 59 25.26 -15.35 12.48
C ASN A 59 26.45 -14.62 11.84
N VAL A 60 26.24 -13.35 11.48
CA VAL A 60 27.24 -12.54 10.78
C VAL A 60 28.45 -12.26 11.66
N MET A 61 28.24 -12.02 12.97
CA MET A 61 29.31 -11.68 13.89
C MET A 61 30.23 -12.87 14.19
N LYS A 62 29.65 -14.07 14.28
CA LYS A 62 30.38 -15.33 14.49
C LYS A 62 30.89 -15.94 13.18
N ARG A 63 30.49 -15.40 12.03
CA ARG A 63 30.76 -15.98 10.70
C ARG A 63 30.31 -17.45 10.62
N GLU A 64 29.14 -17.73 11.17
CA GLU A 64 28.62 -19.10 11.37
C GLU A 64 27.31 -19.30 10.60
N LEU A 65 27.25 -20.40 9.83
CA LEU A 65 26.02 -20.85 9.17
C LEU A 65 25.15 -21.61 10.18
N LEU A 66 23.96 -21.11 10.45
CA LEU A 66 23.05 -21.67 11.47
C LEU A 66 22.04 -22.65 10.87
N ARG A 67 21.61 -22.39 9.63
CA ARG A 67 20.56 -23.17 8.96
C ARG A 67 20.65 -23.05 7.45
N VAL A 68 20.46 -24.17 6.76
CA VAL A 68 20.06 -24.23 5.34
C VAL A 68 18.88 -25.19 5.26
N ASN A 69 17.68 -24.68 4.98
CA ASN A 69 16.44 -25.47 4.92
C ASN A 69 16.24 -26.39 6.15
N ARG A 70 16.29 -27.70 5.93
CA ARG A 70 16.27 -28.78 6.94
C ARG A 70 17.50 -29.69 6.82
N GLU A 71 18.56 -29.19 6.21
CA GLU A 71 19.80 -29.95 6.03
C GLU A 71 20.50 -30.19 7.37
N ASN A 72 21.23 -31.30 7.45
CA ASN A 72 22.04 -31.61 8.61
C ASN A 72 23.43 -30.97 8.44
N LEU A 73 23.67 -29.90 9.19
CA LEU A 73 24.92 -29.15 9.15
C LEU A 73 26.06 -29.77 9.98
N SER A 74 25.86 -30.92 10.63
CA SER A 74 26.90 -31.55 11.46
C SER A 74 28.12 -32.03 10.68
N GLY A 75 28.00 -32.12 9.35
CA GLY A 75 29.08 -32.54 8.45
C GLY A 75 29.91 -31.40 7.88
N ILE A 76 29.72 -30.16 8.34
CA ILE A 76 30.51 -29.01 7.86
C ILE A 76 31.97 -29.20 8.29
N GLU A 77 32.87 -29.15 7.31
CA GLU A 77 34.30 -29.13 7.50
C GLU A 77 34.78 -27.67 7.45
N HIS A 78 35.50 -27.25 8.48
CA HIS A 78 35.96 -25.86 8.61
C HIS A 78 37.34 -25.64 7.97
N ASN A 79 37.57 -24.44 7.44
CA ASN A 79 38.86 -23.98 6.93
C ASN A 79 39.49 -24.92 5.87
N GLN A 80 38.66 -25.45 4.98
CA GLN A 80 39.12 -26.29 3.87
C GLN A 80 39.56 -25.43 2.68
N VAL A 81 40.47 -25.98 1.87
CA VAL A 81 40.81 -25.46 0.55
C VAL A 81 40.16 -26.39 -0.47
N LEU A 82 39.16 -25.88 -1.19
CA LEU A 82 38.37 -26.62 -2.16
C LEU A 82 38.61 -26.05 -3.55
N ASP A 83 39.16 -26.88 -4.45
CA ASP A 83 39.28 -26.54 -5.86
C ASP A 83 37.89 -26.58 -6.50
N LEU A 84 37.47 -25.48 -7.12
CA LEU A 84 36.15 -25.34 -7.72
C LEU A 84 36.14 -25.73 -9.20
N ASN A 85 37.27 -25.56 -9.89
CA ASN A 85 37.46 -25.96 -11.29
C ASN A 85 38.93 -26.17 -11.65
N ASP A 86 39.16 -26.71 -12.86
CA ASP A 86 40.50 -26.97 -13.41
C ASP A 86 41.26 -25.69 -13.80
N ASP A 87 40.58 -24.54 -13.85
CA ASP A 87 41.18 -23.24 -14.19
C ASP A 87 41.88 -22.58 -12.98
N GLY A 88 41.72 -23.15 -11.78
CA GLY A 88 42.38 -22.68 -10.56
C GLY A 88 41.51 -21.80 -9.66
N GLU A 89 40.21 -21.66 -9.94
CA GLU A 89 39.29 -21.06 -8.97
C GLU A 89 39.17 -21.96 -7.75
N ARG A 90 39.23 -21.36 -6.56
CA ARG A 90 39.17 -22.11 -5.31
C ARG A 90 38.41 -21.37 -4.22
N TRP A 91 37.86 -22.15 -3.30
CA TRP A 91 37.22 -21.69 -2.08
C TRP A 91 38.07 -22.05 -0.87
N GLU A 92 38.31 -21.09 0.01
CA GLU A 92 38.96 -21.30 1.30
C GLU A 92 37.97 -20.98 2.43
N GLY A 93 37.41 -22.01 3.08
CA GLY A 93 36.37 -21.81 4.09
C GLY A 93 35.62 -23.06 4.50
N ASP A 94 34.38 -22.87 4.94
CA ASP A 94 33.49 -23.96 5.33
C ASP A 94 32.98 -24.74 4.10
N VAL A 95 32.99 -26.07 4.19
CA VAL A 95 32.61 -26.99 3.11
C VAL A 95 31.64 -28.05 3.63
N LEU A 96 30.62 -28.36 2.85
CA LEU A 96 29.69 -29.48 3.09
C LEU A 96 29.47 -30.21 1.76
N HIS A 97 29.58 -31.54 1.77
CA HIS A 97 29.40 -32.37 0.56
C HIS A 97 30.29 -31.96 -0.63
N ASN A 98 31.53 -31.52 -0.34
CA ASN A 98 32.49 -31.03 -1.34
C ASN A 98 32.01 -29.77 -2.09
N GLU A 99 31.17 -28.96 -1.45
CA GLU A 99 30.71 -27.66 -1.95
C GLU A 99 30.88 -26.58 -0.87
N PRO A 100 31.08 -25.30 -1.26
CA PRO A 100 31.09 -24.19 -0.30
C PRO A 100 29.80 -24.14 0.51
N CYS A 101 29.88 -24.18 1.84
CA CYS A 101 28.70 -24.15 2.70
C CYS A 101 29.04 -23.51 4.05
N GLY A 102 28.92 -22.18 4.11
CA GLY A 102 29.27 -21.38 5.29
C GLY A 102 30.14 -20.19 4.91
N TRP A 103 30.98 -19.74 5.85
CA TRP A 103 31.84 -18.57 5.62
C TRP A 103 33.17 -18.97 4.97
N GLY A 104 33.68 -18.12 4.08
CA GLY A 104 34.99 -18.32 3.47
C GLY A 104 35.36 -17.25 2.45
N VAL A 105 36.42 -17.52 1.69
CA VAL A 105 37.00 -16.65 0.67
C VAL A 105 37.05 -17.36 -0.67
N LEU A 106 36.49 -16.74 -1.69
CA LEU A 106 36.56 -17.17 -3.08
C LEU A 106 37.71 -16.48 -3.80
N PHE A 107 38.54 -17.26 -4.47
CA PHE A 107 39.64 -16.80 -5.32
C PHE A 107 39.36 -17.14 -6.79
N ASN A 108 39.72 -16.23 -7.70
CA ASN A 108 39.69 -16.49 -9.14
C ASN A 108 40.89 -17.38 -9.56
N ALA A 109 40.95 -17.72 -10.86
CA ALA A 109 42.02 -18.49 -11.49
C ALA A 109 43.44 -17.90 -11.28
N ASP A 110 43.54 -16.57 -11.16
CA ASP A 110 44.81 -15.87 -10.91
C ASP A 110 45.22 -15.89 -9.42
N GLY A 111 44.39 -16.49 -8.56
CA GLY A 111 44.61 -16.55 -7.11
C GLY A 111 44.30 -15.24 -6.40
N GLU A 112 43.56 -14.33 -7.03
CA GLU A 112 43.12 -13.05 -6.48
C GLU A 112 41.78 -13.21 -5.75
N LYS A 113 41.59 -12.49 -4.63
CA LYS A 113 40.30 -12.50 -3.93
C LYS A 113 39.20 -11.88 -4.80
N VAL A 114 38.06 -12.55 -4.84
CA VAL A 114 36.84 -12.08 -5.52
C VAL A 114 35.74 -11.79 -4.51
N TYR A 115 35.57 -12.68 -3.53
CA TYR A 115 34.51 -12.59 -2.53
C TYR A 115 34.94 -13.15 -1.18
N GLU A 116 34.50 -12.54 -0.09
CA GLU A 116 34.58 -13.09 1.27
C GLU A 116 33.21 -12.99 1.92
N GLY A 117 32.63 -14.09 2.39
CA GLY A 117 31.31 -14.06 2.98
C GLY A 117 30.66 -15.43 3.06
N PHE A 118 29.34 -15.46 3.26
CA PHE A 118 28.59 -16.71 3.25
C PHE A 118 28.32 -17.19 1.82
N ARG A 119 28.50 -18.50 1.58
CA ARG A 119 28.07 -19.21 0.37
C ARG A 119 27.34 -20.50 0.70
N VAL A 120 26.42 -20.89 -0.17
CA VAL A 120 25.80 -22.21 -0.24
C VAL A 120 25.89 -22.65 -1.70
N GLY A 121 26.76 -23.62 -1.97
CA GLY A 121 27.17 -24.01 -3.32
C GLY A 121 27.88 -22.87 -4.04
N ASP A 122 27.42 -22.58 -5.26
CA ASP A 122 27.94 -21.51 -6.11
C ASP A 122 27.33 -20.12 -5.80
N VAL A 123 26.41 -20.03 -4.85
CA VAL A 123 25.65 -18.80 -4.58
C VAL A 123 26.11 -18.13 -3.28
N SER A 124 26.43 -16.84 -3.38
CA SER A 124 26.66 -15.98 -2.21
C SER A 124 25.32 -15.55 -1.57
N VAL A 125 25.25 -15.59 -0.24
CA VAL A 125 24.00 -15.44 0.53
C VAL A 125 24.17 -14.52 1.74
N CYS A 126 23.08 -13.93 2.22
CA CYS A 126 22.96 -13.12 3.44
C CYS A 126 23.88 -11.89 3.56
N TYR A 127 25.20 -12.08 3.63
CA TYR A 127 26.21 -11.05 3.83
C TYR A 127 27.56 -11.43 3.23
N GLY A 128 28.24 -10.45 2.63
CA GLY A 128 29.60 -10.64 2.16
C GLY A 128 30.27 -9.36 1.68
N ILE A 129 31.50 -9.55 1.23
CA ILE A 129 32.45 -8.55 0.80
C ILE A 129 32.89 -8.92 -0.62
N GLN A 130 32.73 -8.01 -1.58
CA GLN A 130 33.20 -8.16 -2.95
C GLN A 130 34.47 -7.32 -3.13
N TYR A 131 35.37 -7.77 -4.00
CA TYR A 131 36.67 -7.12 -4.22
C TYR A 131 36.87 -6.74 -5.69
N TYR A 132 37.51 -5.58 -5.91
CA TYR A 132 38.21 -5.31 -7.17
C TYR A 132 39.45 -6.22 -7.22
N SER A 133 39.34 -7.39 -7.86
CA SER A 133 40.36 -8.43 -7.82
C SER A 133 41.74 -7.94 -8.30
N ASP A 134 41.80 -7.14 -9.35
CA ASP A 134 43.06 -6.63 -9.90
C ASP A 134 43.87 -5.71 -8.97
N ILE A 135 43.23 -5.09 -7.98
CA ILE A 135 43.88 -4.20 -7.00
C ILE A 135 43.70 -4.66 -5.55
N GLN A 136 43.05 -5.81 -5.35
CA GLN A 136 42.77 -6.41 -4.04
C GLN A 136 42.16 -5.42 -3.03
N LYS A 137 41.25 -4.55 -3.49
CA LYS A 137 40.50 -3.61 -2.64
C LYS A 137 39.04 -3.98 -2.57
N VAL A 138 38.42 -3.71 -1.43
CA VAL A 138 36.97 -3.88 -1.24
C VAL A 138 36.23 -3.00 -2.24
N GLU A 139 35.33 -3.62 -2.99
CA GLU A 139 34.36 -2.94 -3.86
C GLU A 139 33.04 -2.72 -3.13
N TYR A 140 32.59 -3.73 -2.39
CA TYR A 140 31.30 -3.71 -1.71
C TYR A 140 31.38 -4.52 -0.43
N GLU A 141 30.69 -4.05 0.61
CA GLU A 141 30.45 -4.79 1.84
C GLU A 141 28.99 -4.59 2.26
N GLY A 142 28.26 -5.68 2.46
CA GLY A 142 26.87 -5.57 2.88
C GLY A 142 26.07 -6.84 2.67
N MET A 143 24.75 -6.70 2.73
CA MET A 143 23.86 -7.84 2.53
C MET A 143 23.85 -8.28 1.07
N ILE A 144 23.66 -9.59 0.87
CA ILE A 144 23.63 -10.26 -0.43
C ILE A 144 22.38 -11.15 -0.47
N PHE A 145 21.70 -11.17 -1.61
CA PHE A 145 20.60 -12.08 -1.91
C PHE A 145 20.87 -12.72 -3.26
N GLU A 146 21.00 -14.05 -3.30
CA GLU A 146 21.27 -14.81 -4.53
C GLU A 146 22.41 -14.22 -5.38
N GLY A 147 23.54 -13.91 -4.75
CA GLY A 147 24.73 -13.34 -5.40
C GLY A 147 24.65 -11.84 -5.72
N LYS A 148 23.50 -11.19 -5.49
CA LYS A 148 23.29 -9.78 -5.80
C LYS A 148 23.28 -8.92 -4.54
N ARG A 149 23.73 -7.66 -4.67
CA ARG A 149 23.65 -6.68 -3.59
C ARG A 149 22.20 -6.47 -3.18
N TRP A 150 21.96 -6.56 -1.88
CA TRP A 150 20.63 -6.47 -1.27
C TRP A 150 20.73 -5.71 0.06
N GLY A 151 19.61 -5.18 0.55
CA GLY A 151 19.54 -4.58 1.88
C GLY A 151 20.60 -3.49 2.11
N ARG A 152 21.08 -3.34 3.34
CA ARG A 152 22.12 -2.34 3.66
C ARG A 152 23.49 -2.78 3.13
N GLY A 153 24.21 -1.86 2.48
CA GLY A 153 25.59 -2.09 2.07
C GLY A 153 26.32 -0.81 1.64
N VAL A 154 27.65 -0.89 1.68
CA VAL A 154 28.58 0.18 1.33
C VAL A 154 29.34 -0.20 0.07
N GLN A 155 29.34 0.68 -0.92
CA GLN A 155 30.19 0.58 -2.11
C GLN A 155 31.38 1.52 -1.99
N TYR A 156 32.56 1.02 -2.33
CA TYR A 156 33.81 1.75 -2.31
C TYR A 156 34.35 1.93 -3.74
N GLY A 157 35.05 3.04 -3.95
CA GLY A 157 35.81 3.31 -5.15
C GLY A 157 37.14 2.54 -5.16
N ARG A 158 37.80 2.49 -6.32
CA ARG A 158 39.12 1.86 -6.47
C ARG A 158 40.24 2.58 -5.68
N ASP A 159 40.00 3.81 -5.25
CA ASP A 159 40.85 4.53 -4.32
C ASP A 159 40.64 4.09 -2.86
N GLY A 160 39.50 3.46 -2.54
CA GLY A 160 39.06 3.05 -1.21
C GLY A 160 38.05 4.01 -0.57
N ASN A 161 37.67 5.10 -1.26
CA ASN A 161 36.70 6.07 -0.74
C ASN A 161 35.27 5.53 -0.85
N THR A 162 34.41 5.88 0.11
CA THR A 162 33.00 5.52 0.07
C THR A 162 32.29 6.24 -1.08
N MET A 163 31.78 5.46 -2.03
CA MET A 163 31.00 5.96 -3.17
C MET A 163 29.51 5.99 -2.89
N PHE A 164 29.03 5.06 -2.06
CA PHE A 164 27.64 4.97 -1.64
C PHE A 164 27.51 4.17 -0.36
N ASP A 165 26.73 4.67 0.59
CA ASP A 165 26.33 3.95 1.79
C ASP A 165 24.81 4.04 1.91
N GLY A 166 24.12 2.93 1.63
CA GLY A 166 22.67 2.94 1.47
C GLY A 166 22.06 1.55 1.34
N GLU A 167 20.81 1.50 0.89
CA GLU A 167 20.10 0.25 0.62
C GLU A 167 20.23 -0.14 -0.87
N TRP A 168 20.26 -1.44 -1.11
CA TRP A 168 20.43 -2.07 -2.42
C TRP A 168 19.32 -3.08 -2.67
N MET A 169 18.92 -3.25 -3.94
CA MET A 169 18.05 -4.33 -4.35
C MET A 169 18.42 -4.77 -5.76
N ASN A 170 18.52 -6.10 -5.95
CA ASN A 170 18.85 -6.70 -7.23
C ASN A 170 20.14 -6.12 -7.87
N GLY A 171 21.15 -5.80 -7.06
CA GLY A 171 22.43 -5.23 -7.53
C GLY A 171 22.43 -3.71 -7.78
N THR A 172 21.29 -3.04 -7.67
CA THR A 172 21.15 -1.60 -7.90
C THR A 172 20.84 -0.85 -6.60
N ARG A 173 21.05 0.46 -6.58
CA ARG A 173 20.68 1.30 -5.43
C ARG A 173 19.15 1.32 -5.32
N LEU A 174 18.63 1.15 -4.10
CA LEU A 174 17.20 1.05 -3.85
C LEU A 174 16.48 2.36 -4.20
N GLU A 175 15.56 2.31 -5.16
CA GLU A 175 14.72 3.44 -5.53
C GLU A 175 13.43 3.44 -4.71
N LYS A 176 13.15 4.53 -4.00
CA LYS A 176 11.99 4.58 -3.09
C LYS A 176 10.74 5.20 -3.71
N SER A 177 10.88 5.80 -4.89
CA SER A 177 9.78 6.33 -5.69
C SER A 177 9.51 5.36 -6.83
N VAL A 178 8.37 4.68 -6.79
CA VAL A 178 7.99 3.66 -7.76
C VAL A 178 6.84 4.18 -8.59
N MET A 179 7.05 4.19 -9.91
CA MET A 179 6.03 4.58 -10.88
C MET A 179 5.49 3.35 -11.64
N ILE A 180 4.19 3.11 -11.55
CA ILE A 180 3.49 2.13 -12.37
C ILE A 180 3.09 2.80 -13.69
N ARG A 181 3.53 2.24 -14.82
CA ARG A 181 3.08 2.62 -16.18
C ARG A 181 2.57 1.37 -16.90
N ALA A 182 3.15 1.02 -18.05
CA ALA A 182 2.79 -0.16 -18.82
C ALA A 182 3.50 -1.46 -18.36
N GLU A 183 4.70 -1.33 -17.78
CA GLU A 183 5.44 -2.45 -17.19
C GLU A 183 5.21 -2.45 -15.67
N TYR A 184 4.97 -3.62 -15.09
CA TYR A 184 4.84 -3.77 -13.65
C TYR A 184 6.22 -3.67 -13.00
N PRO A 185 6.50 -2.61 -12.21
CA PRO A 185 7.79 -2.46 -11.57
C PRO A 185 7.96 -3.51 -10.47
N PHE A 186 9.21 -3.74 -10.11
CA PHE A 186 9.55 -4.55 -8.95
C PHE A 186 9.18 -3.77 -7.68
N PHE A 187 8.35 -4.34 -6.80
CA PHE A 187 7.92 -3.67 -5.58
C PHE A 187 8.69 -4.15 -4.36
N HIS A 188 8.80 -3.28 -3.35
CA HIS A 188 9.42 -3.61 -2.07
C HIS A 188 8.79 -2.83 -0.92
N ASN A 189 8.95 -3.33 0.31
CA ASN A 189 8.35 -2.74 1.52
C ASN A 189 8.92 -1.34 1.90
N ARG A 190 10.02 -0.91 1.28
CA ARG A 190 10.65 0.42 1.44
C ARG A 190 10.14 1.51 0.49
N VAL A 191 9.10 1.27 -0.31
CA VAL A 191 8.51 2.29 -1.17
C VAL A 191 7.98 3.44 -0.33
N GLU A 192 8.43 4.66 -0.63
CA GLU A 192 8.01 5.92 0.01
C GLU A 192 7.02 6.68 -0.87
N GLU A 193 7.12 6.56 -2.20
CA GLU A 193 6.19 7.17 -3.14
C GLU A 193 5.72 6.12 -4.13
N LEU A 194 4.41 5.88 -4.19
CA LEU A 194 3.79 5.03 -5.19
C LEU A 194 2.95 5.89 -6.13
N ILE A 195 3.39 6.00 -7.37
CA ILE A 195 2.75 6.81 -8.40
C ILE A 195 2.22 5.89 -9.50
N VAL A 196 0.94 5.95 -9.79
CA VAL A 196 0.31 5.20 -10.87
C VAL A 196 0.01 6.18 -12.00
N GLY A 197 0.54 5.93 -13.19
CA GLY A 197 0.25 6.73 -14.38
C GLY A 197 -1.17 6.50 -14.90
N ASP A 198 -1.62 7.36 -15.79
CA ASP A 198 -2.99 7.29 -16.33
C ASP A 198 -3.27 5.97 -17.04
N LYS A 199 -4.54 5.54 -17.02
CA LYS A 199 -5.06 4.34 -17.70
C LYS A 199 -4.36 3.03 -17.30
N CYS A 200 -3.79 2.97 -16.10
CA CYS A 200 -3.05 1.81 -15.60
C CYS A 200 -3.90 0.92 -14.66
N CYS A 201 -3.45 -0.33 -14.47
CA CYS A 201 -4.01 -1.28 -13.50
C CYS A 201 -5.51 -1.64 -13.67
N ASN A 202 -6.04 -1.63 -14.91
CA ASN A 202 -7.46 -1.90 -15.18
C ASN A 202 -7.83 -3.40 -15.31
N GLY A 203 -6.85 -4.30 -15.35
CA GLY A 203 -7.09 -5.74 -15.53
C GLY A 203 -7.80 -6.41 -14.34
N GLU A 204 -8.53 -7.50 -14.62
CA GLU A 204 -9.38 -8.20 -13.64
C GLU A 204 -8.63 -8.83 -12.45
N GLN A 205 -7.30 -8.93 -12.53
CA GLN A 205 -6.44 -9.38 -11.43
C GLN A 205 -6.50 -8.43 -10.21
N TRP A 206 -6.89 -7.17 -10.41
CA TRP A 206 -6.98 -6.16 -9.36
C TRP A 206 -8.36 -6.19 -8.71
N LYS A 207 -8.65 -7.16 -7.85
CA LYS A 207 -9.96 -7.25 -7.14
C LYS A 207 -10.00 -6.43 -5.86
N GLU A 208 -8.97 -6.55 -5.05
CA GLU A 208 -8.72 -5.75 -3.86
C GLU A 208 -7.41 -4.99 -4.09
N PHE A 209 -7.30 -3.78 -3.55
CA PHE A 209 -6.06 -3.00 -3.57
C PHE A 209 -5.70 -2.59 -2.15
N ASN A 210 -4.83 -3.38 -1.51
CA ASN A 210 -4.45 -3.21 -0.12
C ASN A 210 -2.96 -2.93 -0.02
N LEU A 211 -2.58 -1.76 0.49
CA LEU A 211 -1.19 -1.30 0.56
C LEU A 211 -0.47 -1.56 1.89
N CYS A 212 -1.01 -2.43 2.76
CA CYS A 212 -0.52 -2.61 4.14
C CYS A 212 0.97 -2.99 4.27
N LEU A 213 1.59 -3.57 3.23
CA LEU A 213 3.01 -3.93 3.25
C LEU A 213 3.95 -2.77 2.87
N PHE A 214 3.46 -1.66 2.31
CA PHE A 214 4.26 -0.46 2.04
C PHE A 214 4.35 0.44 3.27
N ARG A 215 5.05 -0.02 4.30
CA ARG A 215 5.07 0.66 5.60
C ARG A 215 5.82 1.98 5.64
N SER A 216 6.67 2.21 4.63
CA SER A 216 7.39 3.47 4.47
C SER A 216 6.65 4.46 3.57
N LEU A 217 5.45 4.11 3.08
CA LEU A 217 4.73 4.92 2.10
C LEU A 217 4.32 6.26 2.69
N LYS A 218 4.72 7.34 2.02
CA LYS A 218 4.43 8.74 2.35
C LYS A 218 3.46 9.35 1.35
N LEU A 219 3.60 9.01 0.07
CA LEU A 219 2.75 9.47 -1.02
C LEU A 219 2.13 8.29 -1.75
N PHE A 220 0.80 8.29 -1.86
CA PHE A 220 0.08 7.46 -2.81
C PHE A 220 -0.62 8.36 -3.83
N GLN A 221 -0.20 8.27 -5.09
CA GLN A 221 -0.75 9.05 -6.18
C GLN A 221 -1.23 8.15 -7.31
N VAL A 222 -2.46 8.35 -7.75
CA VAL A 222 -3.06 7.67 -8.90
C VAL A 222 -3.43 8.71 -9.94
N GLY A 223 -3.07 8.44 -11.20
CA GLY A 223 -3.46 9.23 -12.37
C GLY A 223 -4.93 9.01 -12.74
N ASP A 224 -5.29 9.39 -13.96
CA ASP A 224 -6.68 9.31 -14.43
C ASP A 224 -7.02 7.92 -14.99
N GLU A 225 -8.31 7.53 -14.97
CA GLU A 225 -8.82 6.30 -15.61
C GLU A 225 -8.15 4.99 -15.14
N CYS A 226 -7.81 4.90 -13.85
CA CYS A 226 -7.08 3.75 -13.28
C CYS A 226 -7.97 2.82 -12.44
N PHE A 227 -7.52 1.57 -12.28
CA PHE A 227 -8.10 0.57 -11.36
C PHE A 227 -9.60 0.26 -11.56
N GLU A 228 -10.07 0.18 -12.80
CA GLU A 228 -11.47 -0.13 -13.16
C GLU A 228 -12.01 -1.40 -12.46
N SER A 229 -11.17 -2.43 -12.31
CA SER A 229 -11.57 -3.72 -11.75
C SER A 229 -11.58 -3.81 -10.22
N VAL A 230 -11.10 -2.78 -9.49
CA VAL A 230 -10.93 -2.83 -8.02
C VAL A 230 -12.26 -2.61 -7.30
N GLY A 231 -12.62 -3.51 -6.39
CA GLY A 231 -13.82 -3.39 -5.53
C GLY A 231 -13.56 -2.74 -4.16
N ASP A 232 -12.32 -2.79 -3.67
CA ASP A 232 -11.97 -2.21 -2.37
C ASP A 232 -10.54 -1.68 -2.36
N VAL A 233 -10.38 -0.44 -1.92
CA VAL A 233 -9.10 0.22 -1.65
C VAL A 233 -8.90 0.32 -0.14
N LYS A 234 -7.86 -0.35 0.37
CA LYS A 234 -7.53 -0.39 1.80
C LYS A 234 -6.17 0.25 2.08
N LEU A 235 -6.24 1.41 2.73
CA LEU A 235 -5.11 2.20 3.22
C LEU A 235 -5.19 2.24 4.74
N ILE A 236 -4.79 1.13 5.39
CA ILE A 236 -4.99 0.92 6.82
C ILE A 236 -3.64 0.78 7.52
N GLY A 237 -3.44 1.57 8.59
CA GLY A 237 -2.25 1.46 9.43
C GLY A 237 -0.95 1.99 8.81
N LEU A 238 -1.04 2.77 7.73
CA LEU A 238 0.11 3.37 7.05
C LEU A 238 0.59 4.60 7.83
N ARG A 239 1.40 4.38 8.87
CA ARG A 239 1.80 5.41 9.84
C ARG A 239 2.60 6.56 9.23
N GLU A 240 3.34 6.29 8.17
CA GLU A 240 4.15 7.29 7.47
C GLU A 240 3.42 7.98 6.32
N LEU A 241 2.18 7.59 6.00
CA LEU A 241 1.43 8.14 4.87
C LEU A 241 1.04 9.58 5.16
N GLU A 242 1.44 10.51 4.28
CA GLU A 242 1.23 11.94 4.44
C GLU A 242 0.18 12.49 3.46
N ARG A 243 0.15 11.97 2.23
CA ARG A 243 -0.72 12.46 1.16
C ARG A 243 -1.28 11.34 0.28
N VAL A 244 -2.56 11.44 -0.04
CA VAL A 244 -3.24 10.58 -1.02
C VAL A 244 -3.87 11.47 -2.09
N VAL A 245 -3.55 11.19 -3.36
CA VAL A 245 -4.11 11.88 -4.53
C VAL A 245 -4.64 10.83 -5.50
N ILE A 246 -5.89 10.96 -5.90
CA ILE A 246 -6.53 10.08 -6.89
C ILE A 246 -7.02 10.95 -8.04
N GLY A 247 -6.64 10.60 -9.28
CA GLY A 247 -7.06 11.27 -10.50
C GLY A 247 -8.54 11.07 -10.83
N CYS A 248 -8.95 11.58 -11.97
CA CYS A 248 -10.33 11.50 -12.46
C CYS A 248 -10.66 10.10 -12.96
N ASP A 249 -11.95 9.75 -12.94
CA ASP A 249 -12.49 8.50 -13.50
C ASP A 249 -11.74 7.24 -13.04
N SER A 250 -11.22 7.26 -11.81
CA SER A 250 -10.47 6.15 -11.22
C SER A 250 -11.32 5.36 -10.24
N PHE A 251 -11.08 4.05 -10.15
CA PHE A 251 -11.82 3.12 -9.29
C PHE A 251 -13.33 3.07 -9.63
N CYS A 252 -13.67 3.08 -10.92
CA CYS A 252 -15.04 3.33 -11.40
C CYS A 252 -15.75 2.14 -12.09
N GLY A 253 -15.10 0.98 -12.23
CA GLY A 253 -15.68 -0.19 -12.92
C GLY A 253 -16.33 -1.23 -12.00
N ARG A 254 -16.13 -1.10 -10.68
CA ARG A 254 -16.86 -1.84 -9.66
C ARG A 254 -17.28 -0.86 -8.58
N ASN A 255 -18.26 -1.24 -7.77
CA ASN A 255 -18.71 -0.47 -6.61
C ASN A 255 -17.59 -0.38 -5.55
N CYS A 256 -16.63 0.49 -5.81
CA CYS A 256 -15.35 0.51 -5.13
C CYS A 256 -15.45 1.24 -3.79
N SER A 257 -15.07 0.59 -2.70
CA SER A 257 -15.02 1.23 -1.38
C SER A 257 -13.63 1.75 -1.04
N LEU A 258 -13.55 2.88 -0.33
CA LEU A 258 -12.29 3.44 0.18
C LEU A 258 -12.26 3.36 1.70
N HIS A 259 -11.26 2.66 2.22
CA HIS A 259 -10.97 2.51 3.63
C HIS A 259 -9.64 3.18 3.94
N LEU A 260 -9.69 4.36 4.57
CA LEU A 260 -8.52 5.11 5.03
C LEU A 260 -8.58 5.22 6.55
N GLU A 261 -7.86 4.32 7.22
CA GLU A 261 -8.00 4.11 8.66
C GLU A 261 -6.63 4.05 9.36
N ASN A 262 -6.53 4.65 10.54
CA ASN A 262 -5.33 4.58 11.40
C ASN A 262 -4.02 5.05 10.73
N CYS A 263 -4.08 6.09 9.90
CA CYS A 263 -2.90 6.71 9.28
C CYS A 263 -2.49 7.97 10.06
N GLU A 264 -1.45 7.85 10.89
CA GLU A 264 -1.10 8.84 11.91
C GLU A 264 -0.58 10.18 11.34
N ARG A 265 0.03 10.16 10.15
CA ARG A 265 0.64 11.35 9.53
C ARG A 265 -0.13 11.91 8.35
N LEU A 266 -1.26 11.31 7.98
CA LEU A 266 -1.99 11.72 6.79
C LEU A 266 -2.53 13.13 7.00
N ARG A 267 -2.24 14.04 6.08
CA ARG A 267 -2.61 15.46 6.14
C ARG A 267 -3.59 15.87 5.04
N GLU A 268 -3.46 15.24 3.87
CA GLU A 268 -4.15 15.63 2.65
C GLU A 268 -4.75 14.40 1.95
N LEU A 269 -6.03 14.52 1.60
CA LEU A 269 -6.74 13.57 0.74
C LEU A 269 -7.45 14.35 -0.37
N GLU A 270 -7.05 14.06 -1.61
CA GLU A 270 -7.58 14.67 -2.84
C GLU A 270 -8.10 13.58 -3.77
N ILE A 271 -9.34 13.73 -4.25
CA ILE A 271 -9.96 12.79 -5.20
C ILE A 271 -10.56 13.58 -6.38
N GLY A 272 -10.16 13.21 -7.59
CA GLY A 272 -10.57 13.77 -8.87
C GLY A 272 -11.98 13.40 -9.28
N ASP A 273 -12.48 14.03 -10.35
CA ASP A 273 -13.88 13.93 -10.79
C ASP A 273 -14.27 12.48 -11.10
N SER A 274 -15.53 12.12 -10.79
CA SER A 274 -16.14 10.83 -11.15
C SER A 274 -15.43 9.57 -10.63
N SER A 275 -14.52 9.72 -9.66
CA SER A 275 -13.85 8.58 -9.04
C SER A 275 -14.72 7.88 -7.99
N PHE A 276 -14.55 6.57 -7.84
CA PHE A 276 -15.37 5.70 -6.98
C PHE A 276 -16.88 5.74 -7.31
N VAL A 277 -17.22 5.75 -8.60
CA VAL A 277 -18.59 5.74 -9.10
C VAL A 277 -18.84 4.45 -9.87
N ASP A 278 -20.02 3.85 -9.72
CA ASP A 278 -20.42 2.73 -10.58
C ASP A 278 -20.96 3.26 -11.92
N HIS A 279 -20.18 3.15 -13.00
CA HIS A 279 -20.63 3.54 -14.34
C HIS A 279 -21.78 2.68 -14.88
N TYR A 280 -21.97 1.45 -14.37
CA TYR A 280 -23.06 0.55 -14.79
C TYR A 280 -24.33 0.72 -13.94
N GLY A 281 -24.21 1.41 -12.80
CA GLY A 281 -25.31 1.88 -11.95
C GLY A 281 -25.84 3.26 -12.32
N TYR A 282 -25.25 3.91 -13.34
CA TYR A 282 -25.64 5.24 -13.82
C TYR A 282 -27.00 5.19 -14.55
N ILE A 283 -28.08 5.16 -13.78
CA ILE A 283 -29.33 5.77 -14.23
C ILE A 283 -29.08 7.26 -14.17
N SER A 284 -29.12 7.94 -15.30
CA SER A 284 -29.00 9.40 -15.34
C SER A 284 -30.03 10.02 -14.39
N PHE A 285 -29.68 11.08 -13.65
CA PHE A 285 -30.67 11.77 -12.83
C PHE A 285 -31.83 12.36 -13.68
N ASP A 286 -31.63 12.57 -14.98
CA ASP A 286 -32.69 12.91 -15.96
C ASP A 286 -33.73 11.78 -16.14
N ASP A 287 -33.35 10.53 -15.90
CA ASP A 287 -34.26 9.38 -15.92
C ASP A 287 -35.06 9.22 -14.62
N PHE A 288 -34.64 9.86 -13.53
CA PHE A 288 -35.38 9.83 -12.26
C PHE A 288 -36.73 10.58 -12.35
N HIS A 289 -36.89 11.51 -13.30
CA HIS A 289 -38.17 12.16 -13.61
C HIS A 289 -38.86 11.64 -14.88
N ARG A 290 -38.15 10.97 -15.80
CA ARG A 290 -38.73 10.47 -17.06
C ARG A 290 -39.24 9.02 -17.01
N ILE A 291 -38.74 8.19 -16.10
CA ILE A 291 -39.15 6.77 -15.98
C ILE A 291 -40.49 6.61 -15.22
N PHE A 292 -41.17 7.69 -14.84
CA PHE A 292 -42.59 7.63 -14.50
C PHE A 292 -43.53 7.64 -15.72
N VAL A 293 -43.03 7.64 -16.97
CA VAL A 293 -43.89 7.79 -18.17
C VAL A 293 -43.74 6.72 -19.27
N SER A 294 -42.78 5.79 -19.28
CA SER A 294 -42.72 4.80 -20.38
C SER A 294 -42.47 3.36 -19.96
N HIS A 295 -43.57 2.60 -19.92
CA HIS A 295 -43.60 1.17 -20.21
C HIS A 295 -42.77 0.83 -21.46
N ALA A 296 -41.63 0.13 -21.32
CA ALA A 296 -41.11 -0.70 -22.39
C ALA A 296 -40.19 -1.80 -21.85
N LYS A 297 -40.59 -3.04 -22.12
CA LYS A 297 -39.91 -4.29 -21.83
C LYS A 297 -38.49 -4.31 -22.37
N ARG A 298 -37.48 -4.35 -21.49
CA ARG A 298 -36.20 -5.03 -21.77
C ARG A 298 -35.84 -5.87 -20.57
N SER A 299 -35.99 -7.18 -20.72
CA SER A 299 -35.58 -8.16 -19.72
C SER A 299 -34.07 -8.32 -19.81
N PHE A 300 -33.34 -7.73 -18.88
CA PHE A 300 -32.06 -8.27 -18.46
C PHE A 300 -32.31 -8.98 -17.13
N LYS A 301 -31.82 -10.19 -16.95
CA LYS A 301 -31.93 -10.90 -15.67
C LYS A 301 -30.97 -10.23 -14.69
N TRP A 302 -31.53 -9.59 -13.68
CA TRP A 302 -30.81 -8.93 -12.59
C TRP A 302 -30.52 -9.98 -11.52
N GLU A 303 -29.30 -10.53 -11.53
CA GLU A 303 -28.82 -11.40 -10.45
C GLU A 303 -27.42 -10.98 -10.02
N TYR A 304 -27.23 -9.75 -9.55
CA TYR A 304 -26.13 -9.44 -8.64
C TYR A 304 -26.57 -8.40 -7.61
N TYR A 305 -26.51 -8.79 -6.33
CA TYR A 305 -26.59 -7.91 -5.18
C TYR A 305 -25.45 -6.89 -5.28
N CYS A 306 -25.72 -5.72 -5.85
CA CYS A 306 -24.73 -4.68 -6.05
C CYS A 306 -24.44 -4.02 -4.70
N ALA A 307 -23.37 -4.44 -4.02
CA ALA A 307 -22.74 -3.64 -2.97
C ALA A 307 -22.46 -2.27 -3.57
N CYS A 308 -22.68 -1.18 -2.85
CA CYS A 308 -22.43 0.18 -3.34
C CYS A 308 -21.25 0.78 -2.61
N PRO A 309 -20.57 1.79 -3.18
CA PRO A 309 -19.31 2.26 -2.65
C PRO A 309 -19.49 2.85 -1.26
N VAL A 310 -18.51 2.59 -0.40
CA VAL A 310 -18.44 3.07 0.97
C VAL A 310 -17.16 3.88 1.14
N LEU A 311 -17.31 5.08 1.72
CA LEU A 311 -16.19 5.90 2.15
C LEU A 311 -16.02 5.81 3.67
N LYS A 312 -14.83 5.41 4.13
CA LYS A 312 -14.47 5.43 5.55
C LYS A 312 -13.15 6.17 5.76
N LEU A 313 -13.24 7.30 6.47
CA LEU A 313 -12.11 8.04 7.01
C LEU A 313 -12.16 7.94 8.54
N LYS A 314 -11.27 7.14 9.13
CA LYS A 314 -11.27 6.88 10.58
C LYS A 314 -9.89 7.02 11.23
N ASN A 315 -9.84 7.60 12.43
CA ASN A 315 -8.63 7.69 13.23
C ASN A 315 -7.45 8.30 12.45
N LEU A 316 -7.66 9.49 11.90
CA LEU A 316 -6.65 10.23 11.11
C LEU A 316 -6.29 11.51 11.88
N PRO A 317 -5.38 11.42 12.88
CA PRO A 317 -5.16 12.48 13.84
C PRO A 317 -4.52 13.74 13.26
N GLN A 318 -3.87 13.66 12.10
CA GLN A 318 -3.23 14.80 11.45
C GLN A 318 -3.97 15.30 10.19
N LEU A 319 -5.09 14.69 9.81
CA LEU A 319 -5.81 15.05 8.59
C LEU A 319 -6.39 16.45 8.73
N ARG A 320 -6.04 17.36 7.82
CA ARG A 320 -6.45 18.78 7.88
C ARG A 320 -7.53 19.12 6.88
N THR A 321 -7.38 18.57 5.67
CA THR A 321 -8.21 18.92 4.52
C THR A 321 -8.63 17.67 3.77
N VAL A 322 -9.91 17.62 3.42
CA VAL A 322 -10.47 16.64 2.48
C VAL A 322 -11.02 17.42 1.29
N VAL A 323 -10.58 17.05 0.09
CA VAL A 323 -11.04 17.68 -1.15
C VAL A 323 -11.52 16.59 -2.09
N PHE A 324 -12.82 16.55 -2.33
CA PHE A 324 -13.43 15.72 -3.35
C PHE A 324 -13.97 16.60 -4.47
N SER A 325 -13.66 16.22 -5.69
CA SER A 325 -14.17 16.88 -6.88
C SER A 325 -15.59 16.38 -7.20
N SER A 326 -16.12 16.65 -8.39
CA SER A 326 -17.51 16.38 -8.74
C SER A 326 -17.78 14.88 -8.87
N CYS A 327 -18.99 14.44 -8.51
CA CYS A 327 -19.51 13.08 -8.57
C CYS A 327 -18.72 12.01 -7.77
N VAL A 328 -17.69 12.39 -7.01
CA VAL A 328 -16.91 11.47 -6.17
C VAL A 328 -17.81 10.76 -5.18
N PHE A 329 -17.80 9.42 -5.15
CA PHE A 329 -18.73 8.61 -4.32
C PHE A 329 -20.23 8.92 -4.57
N SER A 330 -20.62 9.31 -5.79
CA SER A 330 -22.04 9.43 -6.13
C SER A 330 -22.74 8.06 -6.09
N GLY A 331 -23.90 7.99 -5.44
CA GLY A 331 -24.62 6.75 -5.20
C GLY A 331 -24.07 5.90 -4.04
N CYS A 332 -23.27 6.49 -3.14
CA CYS A 332 -22.70 5.75 -2.01
C CYS A 332 -23.76 5.32 -0.98
N TYR A 333 -23.43 4.27 -0.22
CA TYR A 333 -24.26 3.85 0.92
C TYR A 333 -23.81 4.47 2.22
N ALA A 334 -22.50 4.64 2.38
CA ALA A 334 -21.97 5.18 3.61
C ALA A 334 -20.84 6.17 3.34
N ALA A 335 -20.87 7.28 4.07
CA ALA A 335 -19.74 8.19 4.19
C ALA A 335 -19.47 8.39 5.69
N VAL A 336 -18.27 8.04 6.13
CA VAL A 336 -17.89 8.07 7.54
C VAL A 336 -16.66 8.95 7.73
N PHE A 337 -16.82 9.98 8.55
CA PHE A 337 -15.79 10.90 9.02
C PHE A 337 -15.74 10.79 10.54
N GLU A 338 -14.82 9.99 11.07
CA GLU A 338 -14.79 9.66 12.49
C GLU A 338 -13.38 9.81 13.07
N ASP A 339 -13.28 10.48 14.22
CA ASP A 339 -12.02 10.67 14.95
C ASP A 339 -10.94 11.39 14.12
N LEU A 340 -11.29 12.58 13.63
CA LEU A 340 -10.44 13.46 12.83
C LEU A 340 -10.21 14.79 13.58
N PRO A 341 -9.40 14.79 14.66
CA PRO A 341 -9.27 15.92 15.60
C PRO A 341 -8.68 17.20 14.98
N GLU A 342 -7.84 17.08 13.95
CA GLU A 342 -7.19 18.20 13.27
C GLU A 342 -7.90 18.65 11.99
N LEU A 343 -9.02 18.02 11.62
CA LEU A 343 -9.74 18.34 10.40
C LEU A 343 -10.36 19.73 10.49
N VAL A 344 -10.03 20.61 9.54
CA VAL A 344 -10.48 22.02 9.52
C VAL A 344 -11.55 22.25 8.47
N SER A 345 -11.40 21.64 7.29
CA SER A 345 -12.28 21.86 6.14
C SER A 345 -12.54 20.58 5.36
N ILE A 346 -13.78 20.40 4.94
CA ILE A 346 -14.18 19.41 3.93
C ILE A 346 -14.71 20.19 2.73
N ALA A 347 -14.12 19.99 1.55
CA ALA A 347 -14.57 20.59 0.30
C ALA A 347 -15.07 19.50 -0.65
N LEU A 348 -16.32 19.64 -1.09
CA LEU A 348 -17.02 18.67 -1.93
C LEU A 348 -17.47 19.36 -3.22
N GLY A 349 -17.22 18.73 -4.37
CA GLY A 349 -17.75 19.14 -5.66
C GLY A 349 -19.23 18.83 -5.81
N GLU A 350 -19.75 19.13 -7.00
CA GLU A 350 -21.14 18.84 -7.38
C GLU A 350 -21.40 17.34 -7.31
N ASP A 351 -22.45 16.92 -6.61
CA ASP A 351 -22.91 15.52 -6.46
C ASP A 351 -21.94 14.59 -5.72
N ALA A 352 -20.86 15.13 -5.17
CA ALA A 352 -19.95 14.36 -4.33
C ALA A 352 -20.66 13.84 -3.08
N CYS A 353 -20.46 12.56 -2.76
CA CYS A 353 -21.13 11.86 -1.66
C CYS A 353 -22.67 12.01 -1.72
N ALA A 354 -23.27 12.01 -2.91
CA ALA A 354 -24.70 11.77 -3.06
C ALA A 354 -25.01 10.34 -2.63
N PHE A 355 -25.99 10.15 -1.76
CA PHE A 355 -26.36 8.81 -1.31
C PHE A 355 -27.43 8.21 -2.21
N LYS A 356 -27.47 6.87 -2.23
CA LYS A 356 -28.62 6.17 -2.82
C LYS A 356 -29.89 6.43 -1.99
N ASP A 357 -31.02 6.52 -2.66
CA ASP A 357 -32.33 6.56 -1.99
C ASP A 357 -32.67 5.16 -1.44
N SER A 358 -32.20 4.87 -0.23
CA SER A 358 -32.41 3.60 0.47
C SER A 358 -32.38 3.82 1.98
N ASP A 359 -33.16 3.03 2.72
CA ASP A 359 -33.20 3.02 4.19
C ASP A 359 -31.92 2.50 4.88
N SER A 360 -30.98 2.01 4.08
CA SER A 360 -29.70 1.48 4.51
C SER A 360 -28.54 2.48 4.43
N THR A 361 -28.77 3.69 3.89
CA THR A 361 -27.71 4.68 3.75
C THR A 361 -27.40 5.42 5.05
N GLU A 362 -26.12 5.74 5.25
CA GLU A 362 -25.62 6.28 6.51
C GLU A 362 -24.51 7.33 6.33
N LEU A 363 -24.72 8.51 6.92
CA LEU A 363 -23.70 9.52 7.10
C LEU A 363 -23.30 9.60 8.58
N ILE A 364 -22.01 9.41 8.85
CA ILE A 364 -21.43 9.60 10.18
C ILE A 364 -20.41 10.72 10.13
N MET A 365 -20.62 11.74 10.96
CA MET A 365 -19.62 12.74 11.28
C MET A 365 -19.47 12.81 12.79
N ARG A 366 -18.37 12.27 13.32
CA ARG A 366 -18.13 12.13 14.76
C ARG A 366 -16.73 12.58 15.13
N ASN A 367 -16.61 13.31 16.24
CA ASN A 367 -15.33 13.74 16.81
C ASN A 367 -14.49 14.56 15.82
N LEU A 368 -15.10 15.66 15.34
CA LEU A 368 -14.49 16.64 14.43
C LEU A 368 -14.39 18.02 15.12
N PRO A 369 -13.63 18.15 16.23
CA PRO A 369 -13.64 19.31 17.12
C PRO A 369 -13.12 20.61 16.46
N LYS A 370 -12.28 20.50 15.43
CA LYS A 370 -11.71 21.63 14.70
C LYS A 370 -12.40 21.94 13.37
N LEU A 371 -13.39 21.13 12.96
CA LEU A 371 -14.07 21.34 11.69
C LEU A 371 -14.85 22.65 11.74
N THR A 372 -14.50 23.56 10.82
CA THR A 372 -15.10 24.90 10.73
C THR A 372 -15.87 25.08 9.44
N GLU A 373 -15.41 24.45 8.36
CA GLU A 373 -15.92 24.66 7.02
C GLU A 373 -16.35 23.33 6.37
N LEU A 374 -17.59 23.31 5.89
CA LEU A 374 -18.08 22.32 4.94
C LEU A 374 -18.46 23.07 3.67
N VAL A 375 -17.57 23.03 2.68
CA VAL A 375 -17.67 23.78 1.43
C VAL A 375 -18.26 22.88 0.35
N MET A 376 -19.41 23.24 -0.18
CA MET A 376 -20.02 22.59 -1.33
C MET A 376 -19.78 23.47 -2.56
N LYS A 377 -18.88 23.05 -3.44
CA LYS A 377 -18.48 23.75 -4.67
C LYS A 377 -19.40 23.32 -5.82
N GLY A 378 -19.91 24.29 -6.57
CA GLY A 378 -20.81 24.05 -7.71
C GLY A 378 -21.89 25.12 -7.78
N PHE A 379 -22.21 25.57 -9.00
CA PHE A 379 -23.19 26.65 -9.25
C PHE A 379 -24.59 26.13 -9.57
N CYS A 380 -24.75 24.81 -9.71
CA CYS A 380 -26.02 24.19 -10.07
C CYS A 380 -26.98 24.14 -8.89
N GLU A 381 -28.20 24.64 -9.03
CA GLU A 381 -29.25 24.52 -8.01
C GLU A 381 -29.74 23.09 -7.78
N CYS A 382 -29.31 22.14 -8.62
CA CYS A 382 -29.76 20.75 -8.62
C CYS A 382 -28.75 19.74 -8.05
N SER A 383 -27.68 20.19 -7.38
CA SER A 383 -26.69 19.26 -6.84
C SER A 383 -27.25 18.38 -5.71
N TYR A 384 -26.85 17.10 -5.74
CA TYR A 384 -27.21 16.06 -4.78
C TYR A 384 -26.14 15.80 -3.71
N THR A 385 -25.15 16.69 -3.56
CA THR A 385 -24.11 16.56 -2.53
C THR A 385 -24.73 16.36 -1.14
N PHE A 386 -24.46 15.22 -0.50
CA PHE A 386 -25.07 14.79 0.78
C PHE A 386 -26.62 14.72 0.80
N CYS A 387 -27.27 14.57 -0.35
CA CYS A 387 -28.69 14.20 -0.42
C CYS A 387 -28.90 12.70 -0.13
N TYR A 388 -30.06 12.35 0.42
CA TYR A 388 -30.52 10.97 0.68
C TYR A 388 -29.80 10.11 1.73
N PRO A 389 -29.00 10.61 2.70
CA PRO A 389 -28.60 9.76 3.81
C PRO A 389 -29.82 9.51 4.70
N TYR A 390 -30.25 8.24 4.81
CA TYR A 390 -31.39 7.86 5.63
C TYR A 390 -31.06 8.00 7.13
N ARG A 391 -29.86 7.57 7.53
CA ARG A 391 -29.33 7.70 8.90
C ARG A 391 -28.23 8.76 8.94
N ILE A 392 -28.37 9.73 9.85
CA ILE A 392 -27.36 10.76 10.07
C ILE A 392 -26.96 10.77 11.54
N THR A 393 -25.65 10.68 11.78
CA THR A 393 -25.02 10.85 13.11
C THR A 393 -24.10 12.06 13.08
N LEU A 394 -24.40 13.09 13.87
CA LEU A 394 -23.55 14.29 14.03
C LEU A 394 -23.19 14.48 15.50
N GLU A 395 -21.93 14.20 15.84
CA GLU A 395 -21.47 14.16 17.23
C GLU A 395 -20.12 14.87 17.39
N ASN A 396 -20.01 15.73 18.40
CA ASN A 396 -18.76 16.44 18.73
C ASN A 396 -18.17 17.24 17.56
N ILE A 397 -18.99 18.10 16.95
CA ILE A 397 -18.62 19.05 15.88
C ILE A 397 -18.98 20.49 16.30
N PRO A 398 -18.34 21.04 17.34
CA PRO A 398 -18.78 22.28 17.99
C PRO A 398 -18.49 23.56 17.19
N LYS A 399 -17.55 23.53 16.23
CA LYS A 399 -17.07 24.72 15.52
C LYS A 399 -17.63 24.88 14.10
N LEU A 400 -18.38 23.89 13.60
CA LEU A 400 -18.83 23.89 12.21
C LEU A 400 -19.81 25.04 11.95
N ASN A 401 -19.51 25.84 10.91
CA ASN A 401 -20.40 26.88 10.44
C ASN A 401 -21.46 26.30 9.49
N TRP A 402 -22.70 26.26 9.95
CA TRP A 402 -23.83 25.70 9.19
C TRP A 402 -24.44 26.67 8.17
N ILE A 403 -24.03 27.95 8.16
CA ILE A 403 -24.65 28.98 7.32
C ILE A 403 -24.30 28.79 5.84
N GLY A 404 -23.13 28.22 5.53
CA GLY A 404 -22.65 27.98 4.17
C GLY A 404 -23.04 26.62 3.57
N ILE A 405 -23.73 25.76 4.32
CA ILE A 405 -24.18 24.46 3.84
C ILE A 405 -25.44 24.68 2.97
N ARG A 406 -25.46 24.06 1.79
CA ARG A 406 -26.59 24.21 0.87
C ARG A 406 -27.90 23.73 1.50
N LYS A 407 -29.01 24.34 1.09
CA LYS A 407 -30.37 24.06 1.58
C LYS A 407 -30.87 22.66 1.23
N ASP A 408 -30.37 22.06 0.16
CA ASP A 408 -30.73 20.72 -0.31
C ASP A 408 -29.93 19.60 0.39
N ALA A 409 -28.81 19.91 1.03
CA ALA A 409 -28.05 18.95 1.82
C ALA A 409 -28.92 18.27 2.88
N PHE A 410 -28.76 16.94 3.05
CA PHE A 410 -29.49 16.11 4.01
C PHE A 410 -31.01 15.99 3.77
N ARG A 411 -31.47 16.29 2.55
CA ARG A 411 -32.86 16.04 2.12
C ARG A 411 -33.24 14.57 2.30
N ASP A 412 -34.51 14.34 2.65
CA ASP A 412 -35.13 13.01 2.81
C ASP A 412 -34.50 12.09 3.87
N SER A 413 -33.86 12.68 4.88
CA SER A 413 -33.36 11.98 6.06
C SER A 413 -34.46 11.69 7.10
N SER A 414 -34.47 10.47 7.64
CA SER A 414 -35.53 9.96 8.53
C SER A 414 -35.08 9.76 9.98
N VAL A 415 -33.78 9.46 10.21
CA VAL A 415 -33.22 9.23 11.56
C VAL A 415 -32.03 10.15 11.80
N VAL A 416 -32.18 11.03 12.79
CA VAL A 416 -31.24 12.11 13.09
C VAL A 416 -30.79 11.97 14.54
N ASN A 417 -29.63 11.35 14.76
CA ASN A 417 -28.99 11.34 16.08
C ASN A 417 -28.05 12.55 16.19
N VAL A 418 -28.64 13.68 16.59
CA VAL A 418 -27.95 14.97 16.68
C VAL A 418 -28.05 15.47 18.11
N ARG A 419 -26.90 15.81 18.72
CA ARG A 419 -26.90 16.42 20.07
C ARG A 419 -27.76 17.69 20.07
N ARG A 420 -28.53 17.91 21.16
CA ARG A 420 -29.50 19.02 21.31
C ARG A 420 -29.01 20.41 20.86
N ARG A 421 -27.71 20.71 21.02
CA ARG A 421 -27.11 22.01 20.60
C ARG A 421 -26.99 22.17 19.08
N LEU A 422 -26.84 21.09 18.33
CA LEU A 422 -26.73 21.09 16.86
C LEU A 422 -28.09 20.91 16.17
N LEU A 423 -29.10 20.42 16.91
CA LEU A 423 -30.43 20.13 16.38
C LEU A 423 -31.12 21.36 15.77
N LEU A 424 -30.95 22.55 16.37
CA LEU A 424 -31.53 23.79 15.83
C LEU A 424 -30.92 24.17 14.48
N HIS A 425 -29.60 24.04 14.32
CA HIS A 425 -28.92 24.33 13.06
C HIS A 425 -29.32 23.32 11.97
N PHE A 426 -29.38 22.03 12.33
CA PHE A 426 -29.84 20.98 11.43
C PHE A 426 -31.31 21.20 10.98
N LEU A 427 -32.20 21.54 11.91
CA LEU A 427 -33.60 21.85 11.60
C LEU A 427 -33.73 23.13 10.75
N MET A 428 -32.85 24.12 10.90
CA MET A 428 -32.85 25.32 10.05
C MET A 428 -32.49 25.00 8.59
N ILE A 429 -31.55 24.09 8.35
CA ILE A 429 -31.22 23.62 7.00
C ILE A 429 -32.42 22.88 6.40
N ARG A 430 -33.02 21.95 7.16
CA ARG A 430 -34.20 21.19 6.70
C ARG A 430 -35.44 22.05 6.48
N ARG A 431 -35.64 23.12 7.26
CA ARG A 431 -36.75 24.07 7.04
C ARG A 431 -36.58 24.94 5.81
N ARG A 432 -35.34 25.13 5.32
CA ARG A 432 -35.04 25.83 4.06
C ARG A 432 -35.20 24.92 2.83
N SER A 433 -35.42 23.61 3.05
CA SER A 433 -35.50 22.59 1.99
C SER A 433 -36.92 22.15 1.64
N HIS A 434 -37.93 22.62 2.37
CA HIS A 434 -39.35 22.50 2.02
C HIS A 434 -39.87 23.86 1.56
N PRO A 435 -40.57 23.96 0.41
CA PRO A 435 -41.20 25.20 -0.03
C PRO A 435 -42.29 25.70 0.94
#